data_AF-K0B448-F1
#
_entry.id   AF-K0B448-F1
#
_cell.length_a   1.000
_cell.length_b   1.000
_cell.length_c   1.000
_cell.angle_alpha   90.00
_cell.angle_beta   90.00
_cell.angle_gamma   90.00
#
_symmetry.space_group_name_H-M   'P 1'
#
loop_
_entity.id
_entity.type
_entity.pdbx_description
1 polymer ?
#
loop_
_entity_poly.entity_id
_entity_poly.type
_entity_poly.pdbx_seq_one_letter_code
_entity_poly.pdbx_strand_id
1 'polypeptide(L)'
;MKSTPVLVKNQKSVMFALLVISLVAYLPIAFSATLGDEWNFIKSSLSDGEKASTVSDSLSHVNDARATYENSFKDAAIELDSESNLIIETAFDEIVSNHNSGDTEMASLNKQAIDKTIYKIAYLKVAQALDAKDSKSFSSWFTVLESKFSLSEKYPDLHHMAEEISSDPNEIDEYYDSLKSGLLDIFKLKTLEEPEEAIFALDEGDVKNAQKFAYEGYYYYRTLHPAIEEKLGAEKAAELLHEMDEIKEITMSNKSSEMMKEEIEHVLDEITLIIREYEGSDSSEIGLVLSGIKDRLNLVEIEYLDAVTNGQIVNQEEYDETVAFLTKASEIFDDNQDALMELSPSDAQTLGSNLIEMEQIISSKDSTSKISILVGKSLNNIANLESFAGGAVETDIFEYFDEIEYLLNEAKVNYRNGNAQLAFDQVSTAYLDNYEFVEGPLGEVDMELMSKIEIDMREDLRNMIKNNASPDEVDAQIDIILMDLASAKKVVPEFGTIAVMILVVSIISIVAITSKSRLSLRI
;
A
#
# COMPACT_ATOMS: atom_id res chain seq x y z
N MET A 1 -46.17 9.63 -91.69
CA MET A 1 -47.26 10.39 -91.03
C MET A 1 -46.68 11.00 -89.77
N LYS A 2 -46.81 12.32 -89.59
CA LYS A 2 -46.33 13.09 -88.42
C LYS A 2 -47.04 12.65 -87.13
N SER A 3 -46.32 12.59 -85.99
CA SER A 3 -46.60 13.35 -84.74
C SER A 3 -45.86 12.77 -83.52
N THR A 4 -44.83 13.50 -83.06
CA THR A 4 -44.49 13.93 -81.66
C THR A 4 -44.51 12.98 -80.43
N PRO A 5 -43.73 13.29 -79.38
CA PRO A 5 -43.01 12.34 -78.50
C PRO A 5 -43.48 12.33 -77.02
N VAL A 6 -43.00 11.37 -76.21
CA VAL A 6 -42.88 11.54 -74.75
C VAL A 6 -41.62 10.86 -74.20
N LEU A 7 -40.71 11.74 -73.74
CA LEU A 7 -39.78 11.71 -72.61
C LEU A 7 -39.06 10.43 -72.13
N VAL A 8 -37.73 10.58 -72.20
CA VAL A 8 -36.62 9.89 -71.56
C VAL A 8 -36.72 9.87 -70.02
N LYS A 9 -36.40 8.71 -69.41
CA LYS A 9 -35.70 8.63 -68.12
C LYS A 9 -34.65 7.52 -68.20
N ASN A 10 -33.40 7.90 -68.45
CA ASN A 10 -32.23 7.01 -68.49
C ASN A 10 -31.80 6.69 -67.04
N GLN A 11 -31.88 5.42 -66.65
CA GLN A 11 -31.05 4.85 -65.57
C GLN A 11 -29.99 3.98 -66.23
N LYS A 12 -28.72 4.44 -66.21
CA LYS A 12 -27.56 3.62 -66.58
C LYS A 12 -27.18 2.78 -65.36
N SER A 13 -27.37 1.47 -65.48
CA SER A 13 -26.77 0.47 -64.58
C SER A 13 -25.27 0.37 -64.88
N VAL A 14 -24.45 0.55 -63.86
CA VAL A 14 -23.01 0.29 -63.90
C VAL A 14 -22.81 -1.13 -63.37
N MET A 15 -22.27 -2.02 -64.21
CA MET A 15 -21.80 -3.35 -63.81
C MET A 15 -20.56 -3.20 -62.93
N PHE A 16 -20.61 -3.72 -61.71
CA PHE A 16 -19.45 -3.91 -60.84
C PHE A 16 -19.03 -5.38 -60.90
N ALA A 17 -17.76 -5.62 -61.22
CA ALA A 17 -17.13 -6.93 -61.24
C ALA A 17 -17.06 -7.51 -59.81
N LEU A 18 -17.45 -8.79 -59.67
CA LEU A 18 -17.27 -9.53 -58.42
C LEU A 18 -15.78 -9.74 -58.15
N LEU A 19 -15.29 -9.13 -57.07
CA LEU A 19 -14.02 -9.43 -56.44
C LEU A 19 -14.33 -10.37 -55.26
N VAL A 20 -13.94 -11.63 -55.38
CA VAL A 20 -14.07 -12.62 -54.29
C VAL A 20 -13.03 -12.27 -53.24
N ILE A 21 -13.46 -11.59 -52.18
CA ILE A 21 -12.66 -11.38 -50.97
C ILE A 21 -12.81 -12.64 -50.13
N SER A 22 -11.72 -13.41 -50.00
CA SER A 22 -11.58 -14.43 -48.98
C SER A 22 -11.59 -13.74 -47.61
N LEU A 23 -12.74 -13.76 -46.95
CA LEU A 23 -12.91 -13.28 -45.57
C LEU A 23 -12.19 -14.30 -44.65
N VAL A 24 -10.93 -14.03 -44.30
CA VAL A 24 -10.34 -14.64 -43.11
C VAL A 24 -11.03 -13.97 -41.95
N ALA A 25 -11.94 -14.68 -41.28
CA ALA A 25 -12.46 -14.25 -40.01
C ALA A 25 -11.27 -14.21 -39.03
N TYR A 26 -10.78 -13.01 -38.73
CA TYR A 26 -10.07 -12.78 -37.49
C TYR A 26 -11.10 -12.98 -36.38
N LEU A 27 -11.21 -14.23 -35.89
CA LEU A 27 -11.74 -14.44 -34.55
C LEU A 27 -10.78 -13.68 -33.62
N PRO A 28 -11.26 -12.79 -32.73
CA PRO A 28 -10.41 -12.32 -31.65
C PRO A 28 -9.88 -13.57 -30.95
N ILE A 29 -8.56 -13.64 -30.80
CA ILE A 29 -7.94 -14.65 -29.95
C ILE A 29 -8.58 -14.41 -28.58
N ALA A 30 -9.42 -15.34 -28.11
CA ALA A 30 -9.89 -15.31 -26.75
C ALA A 30 -8.64 -15.43 -25.88
N PHE A 31 -8.23 -14.34 -25.24
CA PHE A 31 -7.30 -14.44 -24.12
C PHE A 31 -7.95 -15.40 -23.12
N SER A 32 -7.21 -16.42 -22.66
CA SER A 32 -7.64 -17.18 -21.49
C SER A 32 -7.79 -16.19 -20.35
N ALA A 33 -8.93 -16.20 -19.66
CA ALA A 33 -9.11 -15.39 -18.46
C ALA A 33 -7.98 -15.71 -17.48
N THR A 34 -7.43 -14.67 -16.84
CA THR A 34 -6.47 -14.81 -15.74
C THR A 34 -7.21 -15.17 -14.45
N LEU A 35 -6.50 -15.64 -13.42
CA LEU A 35 -7.13 -15.85 -12.10
C LEU A 35 -7.65 -14.53 -11.52
N GLY A 36 -6.97 -13.40 -11.80
CA GLY A 36 -7.47 -12.06 -11.48
C GLY A 36 -8.82 -11.75 -12.15
N ASP A 37 -8.99 -12.09 -13.44
CA ASP A 37 -10.27 -11.92 -14.15
C ASP A 37 -11.37 -12.80 -13.54
N GLU A 38 -11.04 -14.03 -13.16
CA GLU A 38 -11.99 -14.99 -12.56
C GLU A 38 -12.41 -14.56 -11.15
N TRP A 39 -11.48 -14.06 -10.34
CA TRP A 39 -11.81 -13.44 -9.04
C TRP A 39 -12.69 -12.19 -9.24
N ASN A 40 -12.33 -11.29 -10.15
CA ASN A 40 -13.13 -10.10 -10.47
C ASN A 40 -14.57 -10.46 -10.90
N PHE A 41 -14.73 -11.56 -11.64
CA PHE A 41 -16.04 -12.08 -12.01
C PHE A 41 -16.83 -12.57 -10.79
N ILE A 42 -16.20 -13.31 -9.86
CA ILE A 42 -16.86 -13.76 -8.61
C ILE A 42 -17.37 -12.54 -7.82
N LYS A 43 -16.51 -11.54 -7.59
CA LYS A 43 -16.85 -10.30 -6.87
C LYS A 43 -18.00 -9.53 -7.53
N SER A 44 -17.92 -9.35 -8.85
CA SER A 44 -18.94 -8.63 -9.62
C SER A 44 -20.27 -9.39 -9.63
N SER A 45 -20.25 -10.71 -9.84
CA SER A 45 -21.46 -11.53 -9.86
C SER A 45 -22.17 -11.51 -8.51
N LEU A 46 -21.45 -11.67 -7.38
CA LEU A 46 -22.06 -11.56 -6.06
C LEU A 46 -22.69 -10.17 -5.82
N SER A 47 -22.01 -9.10 -6.26
CA SER A 47 -22.52 -7.73 -6.17
C SER A 47 -23.75 -7.48 -7.07
N ASP A 48 -23.82 -8.13 -8.22
CA ASP A 48 -25.01 -8.10 -9.08
C ASP A 48 -26.18 -8.87 -8.44
N GLY A 49 -25.88 -9.96 -7.74
CA GLY A 49 -26.86 -10.72 -6.96
C GLY A 49 -27.54 -9.89 -5.86
N GLU A 50 -26.78 -9.02 -5.18
CA GLU A 50 -27.29 -8.05 -4.19
C GLU A 50 -28.22 -7.00 -4.81
N LYS A 51 -27.92 -6.56 -6.05
CA LYS A 51 -28.66 -5.51 -6.76
C LYS A 51 -29.84 -6.05 -7.58
N ALA A 52 -29.94 -7.38 -7.72
CA ALA A 52 -30.93 -8.02 -8.56
C ALA A 52 -32.36 -7.77 -8.07
N SER A 53 -33.30 -7.64 -9.01
CA SER A 53 -34.70 -7.29 -8.70
C SER A 53 -35.53 -8.48 -8.20
N THR A 54 -35.05 -9.71 -8.37
CA THR A 54 -35.74 -10.92 -7.94
C THR A 54 -34.80 -11.88 -7.27
N VAL A 55 -35.30 -12.64 -6.27
CA VAL A 55 -34.52 -13.70 -5.60
C VAL A 55 -33.99 -14.72 -6.61
N SER A 56 -34.76 -15.03 -7.67
CA SER A 56 -34.31 -15.97 -8.70
C SER A 56 -33.08 -15.46 -9.44
N ASP A 57 -33.03 -14.17 -9.76
CA ASP A 57 -31.89 -13.56 -10.43
C ASP A 57 -30.69 -13.46 -9.46
N SER A 58 -30.93 -13.08 -8.19
CA SER A 58 -29.90 -13.09 -7.14
C SER A 58 -29.23 -14.47 -7.02
N LEU A 59 -30.04 -15.53 -6.93
CA LEU A 59 -29.53 -16.90 -6.82
C LEU A 59 -28.81 -17.37 -8.09
N SER A 60 -29.20 -16.88 -9.28
CA SER A 60 -28.47 -17.17 -10.51
C SER A 60 -27.04 -16.61 -10.45
N HIS A 61 -26.89 -15.35 -10.03
CA HIS A 61 -25.60 -14.71 -9.87
C HIS A 61 -24.71 -15.40 -8.82
N VAL A 62 -25.30 -15.85 -7.70
CA VAL A 62 -24.57 -16.62 -6.67
C VAL A 62 -24.10 -17.96 -7.23
N ASN A 63 -24.92 -18.65 -8.03
CA ASN A 63 -24.52 -19.90 -8.68
C ASN A 63 -23.38 -19.69 -9.69
N ASP A 64 -23.43 -18.60 -10.46
CA ASP A 64 -22.37 -18.27 -11.42
C ASP A 64 -21.04 -17.98 -10.69
N ALA A 65 -21.09 -17.22 -9.59
CA ALA A 65 -19.93 -16.95 -8.74
C ALA A 65 -19.36 -18.25 -8.14
N ARG A 66 -20.23 -19.10 -7.59
CA ARG A 66 -19.84 -20.39 -7.00
C ARG A 66 -19.20 -21.31 -8.03
N ALA A 67 -19.78 -21.40 -9.23
CA ALA A 67 -19.21 -22.21 -10.31
C ALA A 67 -17.81 -21.72 -10.72
N THR A 68 -17.59 -20.41 -10.79
CA THR A 68 -16.24 -19.86 -11.04
C THR A 68 -15.28 -20.19 -9.91
N TYR A 69 -15.69 -20.05 -8.64
CA TYR A 69 -14.89 -20.48 -7.49
C TYR A 69 -14.48 -21.96 -7.58
N GLU A 70 -15.44 -22.84 -7.87
CA GLU A 70 -15.20 -24.28 -7.98
C GLU A 70 -14.22 -24.65 -9.09
N ASN A 71 -14.25 -23.94 -10.22
CA ASN A 71 -13.37 -24.21 -11.35
C ASN A 71 -11.95 -23.65 -11.16
N SER A 72 -11.81 -22.55 -10.42
CA SER A 72 -10.59 -21.74 -10.42
C SER A 72 -9.80 -21.77 -9.13
N PHE A 73 -10.48 -21.88 -7.98
CA PHE A 73 -9.89 -21.64 -6.66
C PHE A 73 -10.05 -22.80 -5.68
N LYS A 74 -11.11 -23.61 -5.81
CA LYS A 74 -11.47 -24.66 -4.86
C LYS A 74 -10.38 -25.71 -4.65
N ASP A 75 -9.78 -26.22 -5.73
CA ASP A 75 -8.72 -27.22 -5.62
C ASP A 75 -7.49 -26.66 -4.87
N ALA A 76 -7.11 -25.41 -5.16
CA ALA A 76 -6.02 -24.73 -4.46
C ALA A 76 -6.35 -24.48 -2.98
N ALA A 77 -7.60 -24.09 -2.67
CA ALA A 77 -8.06 -23.91 -1.31
C ALA A 77 -7.95 -25.22 -0.52
N ILE A 78 -8.47 -26.33 -1.05
CA ILE A 78 -8.42 -27.64 -0.38
C ILE A 78 -6.98 -28.13 -0.18
N GLU A 79 -6.10 -27.89 -1.16
CA GLU A 79 -4.70 -28.30 -1.09
C GLU A 79 -3.92 -27.57 0.00
N LEU A 80 -4.09 -26.25 0.10
CA LEU A 80 -3.28 -25.39 0.97
C LEU A 80 -3.88 -25.24 2.37
N ASP A 81 -5.18 -25.01 2.45
CA ASP A 81 -5.90 -24.74 3.69
C ASP A 81 -7.37 -25.15 3.54
N SER A 82 -7.69 -26.38 3.94
CA SER A 82 -9.06 -26.90 3.86
C SER A 82 -10.08 -26.04 4.63
N GLU A 83 -9.64 -25.25 5.61
CA GLU A 83 -10.49 -24.30 6.33
C GLU A 83 -10.93 -23.15 5.42
N SER A 84 -10.05 -22.61 4.57
CA SER A 84 -10.40 -21.60 3.57
C SER A 84 -11.53 -22.05 2.64
N ASN A 85 -11.49 -23.30 2.15
CA ASN A 85 -12.58 -23.83 1.34
C ASN A 85 -13.89 -23.93 2.15
N LEU A 86 -13.81 -24.37 3.42
CA LEU A 86 -14.98 -24.47 4.29
C LEU A 86 -15.64 -23.10 4.52
N ILE A 87 -14.84 -22.06 4.78
CA ILE A 87 -15.30 -20.68 4.94
C ILE A 87 -16.04 -20.22 3.68
N ILE A 88 -15.43 -20.40 2.51
CA ILE A 88 -16.02 -19.94 1.24
C ILE A 88 -17.34 -20.67 0.93
N GLU A 89 -17.37 -22.00 1.08
CA GLU A 89 -18.59 -22.78 0.81
C GLU A 89 -19.72 -22.47 1.81
N THR A 90 -19.37 -22.25 3.07
CA THR A 90 -20.35 -21.82 4.09
C THR A 90 -20.90 -20.45 3.74
N ALA A 91 -20.04 -19.49 3.38
CA ALA A 91 -20.46 -18.16 2.98
C ALA A 91 -21.38 -18.17 1.75
N PHE A 92 -21.11 -19.02 0.74
CA PHE A 92 -22.03 -19.19 -0.39
C PHE A 92 -23.41 -19.71 0.06
N ASP A 93 -23.45 -20.69 0.95
CA ASP A 93 -24.71 -21.22 1.48
C ASP A 93 -25.48 -20.18 2.32
N GLU A 94 -24.76 -19.37 3.09
CA GLU A 94 -25.32 -18.26 3.87
C GLU A 94 -25.86 -17.16 2.96
N ILE A 95 -25.15 -16.77 1.90
CA ILE A 95 -25.64 -15.80 0.90
C ILE A 95 -26.93 -16.31 0.24
N VAL A 96 -27.00 -17.61 -0.11
CA VAL A 96 -28.25 -18.21 -0.64
C VAL A 96 -29.37 -18.11 0.39
N SER A 97 -29.11 -18.42 1.66
CA SER A 97 -30.11 -18.30 2.73
C SER A 97 -30.59 -16.85 2.89
N ASN A 98 -29.67 -15.89 2.87
CA ASN A 98 -29.90 -14.47 3.04
C ASN A 98 -30.74 -13.88 1.89
N HIS A 99 -30.47 -14.24 0.64
CA HIS A 99 -31.33 -13.84 -0.48
C HIS A 99 -32.75 -14.44 -0.37
N ASN A 100 -32.89 -15.67 0.13
CA ASN A 100 -34.21 -16.28 0.30
C ASN A 100 -35.01 -15.64 1.45
N SER A 101 -34.34 -15.18 2.51
CA SER A 101 -34.98 -14.46 3.63
C SER A 101 -35.19 -12.97 3.37
N GLY A 102 -34.49 -12.41 2.36
CA GLY A 102 -34.48 -10.97 2.06
C GLY A 102 -33.50 -10.17 2.90
N ASP A 103 -32.55 -10.83 3.56
CA ASP A 103 -31.49 -10.21 4.38
C ASP A 103 -30.30 -9.80 3.50
N THR A 104 -30.47 -8.72 2.75
CA THR A 104 -29.42 -8.25 1.83
C THR A 104 -28.17 -7.74 2.53
N GLU A 105 -28.29 -7.32 3.79
CA GLU A 105 -27.15 -6.84 4.59
C GLU A 105 -26.24 -8.01 4.97
N MET A 106 -26.78 -9.10 5.50
CA MET A 106 -25.98 -10.29 5.78
C MET A 106 -25.45 -10.96 4.51
N ALA A 107 -26.14 -10.87 3.38
CA ALA A 107 -25.59 -11.32 2.09
C ALA A 107 -24.32 -10.52 1.73
N SER A 108 -24.36 -9.19 1.92
CA SER A 108 -23.22 -8.31 1.67
C SER A 108 -22.04 -8.58 2.60
N LEU A 109 -22.29 -8.90 3.87
CA LEU A 109 -21.22 -9.24 4.82
C LEU A 109 -20.58 -10.60 4.50
N ASN A 110 -21.38 -11.62 4.17
CA ASN A 110 -20.87 -12.94 3.81
C ASN A 110 -20.08 -12.95 2.49
N LYS A 111 -20.36 -12.02 1.57
CA LYS A 111 -19.51 -11.81 0.39
C LYS A 111 -18.06 -11.48 0.78
N GLN A 112 -17.84 -10.73 1.86
CA GLN A 112 -16.49 -10.36 2.30
C GLN A 112 -15.67 -11.59 2.73
N ALA A 113 -16.32 -12.59 3.34
CA ALA A 113 -15.70 -13.86 3.67
C ALA A 113 -15.14 -14.57 2.43
N ILE A 114 -15.91 -14.59 1.33
CA ILE A 114 -15.48 -15.20 0.07
C ILE A 114 -14.31 -14.43 -0.53
N ASP A 115 -14.49 -13.12 -0.65
CA ASP A 115 -13.56 -12.22 -1.31
C ASP A 115 -12.17 -12.26 -0.65
N LYS A 116 -12.11 -12.05 0.66
CA LYS A 116 -10.84 -11.97 1.40
C LYS A 116 -10.17 -13.34 1.57
N THR A 117 -10.96 -14.41 1.66
CA THR A 117 -10.40 -15.77 1.71
C THR A 117 -9.78 -16.17 0.37
N ILE A 118 -10.26 -15.66 -0.77
CA ILE A 118 -9.59 -15.85 -2.07
C ILE A 118 -8.23 -15.15 -2.08
N TYR A 119 -8.08 -13.97 -1.47
CA TYR A 119 -6.76 -13.31 -1.34
C TYR A 119 -5.78 -14.15 -0.53
N LYS A 120 -6.25 -14.76 0.57
CA LYS A 120 -5.44 -15.71 1.35
C LYS A 120 -4.95 -16.86 0.47
N ILE A 121 -5.84 -17.48 -0.31
CA ILE A 121 -5.49 -18.58 -1.21
C ILE A 121 -4.45 -18.12 -2.25
N ALA A 122 -4.65 -16.93 -2.84
CA ALA A 122 -3.73 -16.38 -3.82
C ALA A 122 -2.35 -16.10 -3.23
N TYR A 123 -2.28 -15.47 -2.06
CA TYR A 123 -1.02 -15.25 -1.32
C TYR A 123 -0.29 -16.57 -1.04
N LEU A 124 -1.00 -17.57 -0.51
CA LEU A 124 -0.40 -18.88 -0.20
C LEU A 124 0.09 -19.60 -1.47
N LYS A 125 -0.61 -19.46 -2.60
CA LYS A 125 -0.15 -20.01 -3.89
C LYS A 125 1.03 -19.24 -4.48
N VAL A 126 1.09 -17.93 -4.30
CA VAL A 126 2.28 -17.13 -4.64
C VAL A 126 3.47 -17.61 -3.83
N ALA A 127 3.35 -17.73 -2.50
CA ALA A 127 4.42 -18.23 -1.64
C ALA A 127 4.86 -19.66 -2.02
N GLN A 128 3.92 -20.58 -2.25
CA GLN A 128 4.22 -21.95 -2.69
C GLN A 128 4.93 -21.97 -4.05
N ALA A 129 4.56 -21.09 -4.98
CA ALA A 129 5.20 -20.99 -6.29
C ALA A 129 6.63 -20.45 -6.20
N LEU A 130 6.87 -19.46 -5.33
CA LEU A 130 8.21 -18.96 -5.02
C LEU A 130 9.09 -20.07 -4.42
N ASP A 131 8.59 -20.82 -3.43
CA ASP A 131 9.30 -21.96 -2.83
C ASP A 131 9.67 -23.04 -3.86
N ALA A 132 8.76 -23.28 -4.81
CA ALA A 132 8.93 -24.28 -5.86
C ALA A 132 9.74 -23.78 -7.08
N LYS A 133 10.12 -22.49 -7.11
CA LYS A 133 10.68 -21.80 -8.27
C LYS A 133 9.83 -21.95 -9.54
N ASP A 134 8.52 -21.94 -9.39
CA ASP A 134 7.54 -22.05 -10.48
C ASP A 134 7.03 -20.66 -10.88
N SER A 135 7.78 -19.97 -11.75
CA SER A 135 7.42 -18.62 -12.22
C SER A 135 6.05 -18.58 -12.91
N LYS A 136 5.65 -19.66 -13.60
CA LYS A 136 4.36 -19.70 -14.29
C LYS A 136 3.20 -19.74 -13.31
N SER A 137 3.30 -20.58 -12.28
CA SER A 137 2.30 -20.61 -11.21
C SER A 137 2.29 -19.27 -10.47
N PHE A 138 3.47 -18.73 -10.16
CA PHE A 138 3.63 -17.41 -9.54
C PHE A 138 2.88 -16.33 -10.33
N SER A 139 3.20 -16.13 -11.61
CA SER A 139 2.57 -15.07 -12.43
C SER A 139 1.06 -15.25 -12.51
N SER A 140 0.57 -16.50 -12.57
CA SER A 140 -0.86 -16.78 -12.62
C SER A 140 -1.58 -16.33 -11.35
N TRP A 141 -1.05 -16.69 -10.17
CA TRP A 141 -1.69 -16.38 -8.89
C TRP A 141 -1.48 -14.93 -8.46
N PHE A 142 -0.34 -14.33 -8.84
CA PHE A 142 -0.06 -12.92 -8.60
C PHE A 142 -1.12 -12.01 -9.23
N THR A 143 -1.72 -12.39 -10.38
CA THR A 143 -2.79 -11.60 -11.01
C THR A 143 -3.99 -11.32 -10.10
N VAL A 144 -4.28 -12.17 -9.12
CA VAL A 144 -5.36 -11.94 -8.14
C VAL A 144 -4.98 -10.80 -7.19
N LEU A 145 -3.75 -10.81 -6.67
CA LEU A 145 -3.25 -9.78 -5.77
C LEU A 145 -3.06 -8.46 -6.51
N GLU A 146 -2.50 -8.49 -7.72
CA GLU A 146 -2.41 -7.33 -8.62
C GLU A 146 -3.79 -6.70 -8.83
N SER A 147 -4.79 -7.50 -9.19
CA SER A 147 -6.14 -6.98 -9.49
C SER A 147 -6.85 -6.39 -8.27
N LYS A 148 -6.56 -6.91 -7.06
CA LYS A 148 -7.17 -6.40 -5.82
C LYS A 148 -6.45 -5.15 -5.32
N PHE A 149 -5.13 -5.23 -5.19
CA PHE A 149 -4.36 -4.20 -4.51
C PHE A 149 -3.78 -3.15 -5.46
N SER A 150 -4.07 -3.27 -6.76
CA SER A 150 -3.53 -2.39 -7.81
C SER A 150 -2.01 -2.24 -7.66
N LEU A 151 -1.29 -3.37 -7.52
CA LEU A 151 0.11 -3.37 -7.08
C LEU A 151 1.00 -2.54 -8.03
N SER A 152 0.73 -2.52 -9.33
CA SER A 152 1.43 -1.66 -10.29
C SER A 152 1.33 -0.15 -10.00
N GLU A 153 0.24 0.29 -9.37
CA GLU A 153 -0.03 1.70 -9.08
C GLU A 153 0.33 2.05 -7.62
N LYS A 154 -0.07 1.20 -6.68
CA LYS A 154 0.06 1.44 -5.23
C LYS A 154 1.38 0.91 -4.64
N TYR A 155 2.01 -0.08 -5.27
CA TYR A 155 3.20 -0.77 -4.77
C TYR A 155 4.19 -1.09 -5.90
N PRO A 156 4.71 -0.06 -6.62
CA PRO A 156 5.48 -0.24 -7.84
C PRO A 156 6.70 -1.14 -7.67
N ASP A 157 7.35 -1.14 -6.50
CA ASP A 157 8.48 -2.02 -6.21
C ASP A 157 8.08 -3.50 -6.19
N LEU A 158 6.94 -3.83 -5.55
CA LEU A 158 6.43 -5.20 -5.52
C LEU A 158 6.00 -5.66 -6.91
N HIS A 159 5.40 -4.76 -7.68
CA HIS A 159 5.06 -5.03 -9.07
C HIS A 159 6.31 -5.28 -9.92
N HIS A 160 7.33 -4.45 -9.79
CA HIS A 160 8.58 -4.61 -10.52
C HIS A 160 9.28 -5.93 -10.19
N MET A 161 9.41 -6.27 -8.90
CA MET A 161 9.94 -7.58 -8.47
C MET A 161 9.16 -8.75 -9.11
N ALA A 162 7.82 -8.63 -9.16
CA ALA A 162 6.98 -9.65 -9.78
C ALA A 162 7.16 -9.73 -11.31
N GLU A 163 7.39 -8.61 -12.00
CA GLU A 163 7.72 -8.57 -13.43
C GLU A 163 9.07 -9.25 -13.73
N GLU A 164 10.09 -8.99 -12.92
CA GLU A 164 11.41 -9.61 -13.04
C GLU A 164 11.32 -11.14 -12.82
N ILE A 165 10.67 -11.59 -11.74
CA ILE A 165 10.43 -13.02 -11.49
C ILE A 165 9.65 -13.70 -12.63
N SER A 166 8.63 -13.00 -13.16
CA SER A 166 7.81 -13.51 -14.26
C SER A 166 8.63 -13.65 -15.56
N SER A 167 9.63 -12.79 -15.75
CA SER A 167 10.50 -12.75 -16.93
C SER A 167 11.67 -13.74 -16.84
N ASP A 168 12.31 -13.84 -15.68
CA ASP A 168 13.39 -14.78 -15.40
C ASP A 168 13.20 -15.49 -14.03
N PRO A 169 12.93 -16.82 -14.02
CA PRO A 169 12.80 -17.58 -12.78
C PRO A 169 14.04 -17.59 -11.88
N ASN A 170 15.21 -17.19 -12.39
CA ASN A 170 16.43 -17.10 -11.59
C ASN A 170 16.39 -15.92 -10.59
N GLU A 171 15.57 -14.90 -10.86
CA GLU A 171 15.38 -13.73 -10.00
C GLU A 171 14.58 -14.05 -8.72
N ILE A 172 13.97 -15.24 -8.65
CA ILE A 172 13.23 -15.67 -7.45
C ILE A 172 14.13 -15.63 -6.22
N ASP A 173 15.38 -16.10 -6.29
CA ASP A 173 16.25 -16.11 -5.10
C ASP A 173 16.63 -14.69 -4.65
N GLU A 174 16.67 -13.72 -5.57
CA GLU A 174 16.97 -12.31 -5.27
C GLU A 174 15.79 -11.62 -4.58
N TYR A 175 14.57 -11.81 -5.10
CA TYR A 175 13.39 -11.09 -4.64
C TYR A 175 12.48 -11.88 -3.68
N TYR A 176 12.81 -13.14 -3.36
CA TYR A 176 11.95 -14.01 -2.55
C TYR A 176 11.49 -13.34 -1.24
N ASP A 177 12.45 -12.89 -0.42
CA ASP A 177 12.16 -12.37 0.91
C ASP A 177 11.41 -11.05 0.83
N SER A 178 11.90 -10.11 0.02
CA SER A 178 11.31 -8.77 -0.14
C SER A 178 9.90 -8.81 -0.70
N LEU A 179 9.64 -9.65 -1.70
CA LEU A 179 8.30 -9.78 -2.28
C LEU A 179 7.33 -10.44 -1.30
N LYS A 180 7.76 -11.51 -0.63
CA LYS A 180 6.93 -12.23 0.34
C LYS A 180 6.59 -11.36 1.54
N SER A 181 7.56 -10.61 2.09
CA SER A 181 7.34 -9.69 3.21
C SER A 181 6.49 -8.51 2.79
N GLY A 182 6.78 -7.89 1.63
CA GLY A 182 6.03 -6.74 1.14
C GLY A 182 4.56 -7.07 0.86
N LEU A 183 4.25 -8.24 0.31
CA LEU A 183 2.87 -8.69 0.17
C LEU A 183 2.19 -8.93 1.53
N LEU A 184 2.89 -9.45 2.53
CA LEU A 184 2.36 -9.59 3.89
C LEU A 184 2.11 -8.24 4.56
N ASP A 185 2.96 -7.25 4.30
CA ASP A 185 2.82 -5.90 4.86
C ASP A 185 1.52 -5.24 4.42
N ILE A 186 1.02 -5.52 3.21
CA ILE A 186 -0.31 -5.09 2.76
C ILE A 186 -1.41 -5.67 3.68
N PHE A 187 -1.36 -6.97 3.96
CA PHE A 187 -2.35 -7.61 4.84
C PHE A 187 -2.24 -7.17 6.30
N LYS A 188 -1.01 -6.88 6.75
CA LYS A 188 -0.75 -6.26 8.06
C LYS A 188 -1.38 -4.88 8.15
N LEU A 189 -1.19 -4.03 7.14
CA LEU A 189 -1.78 -2.70 7.10
C LEU A 189 -3.31 -2.78 7.11
N LYS A 190 -3.91 -3.65 6.29
CA LYS A 190 -5.36 -3.92 6.30
C LYS A 190 -5.88 -4.49 7.63
N THR A 191 -5.02 -5.09 8.48
CA THR A 191 -5.42 -5.55 9.81
C THR A 191 -5.65 -4.38 10.78
N LEU A 192 -4.96 -3.26 10.58
CA LEU A 192 -5.11 -2.03 11.39
C LEU A 192 -6.13 -1.07 10.79
N GLU A 193 -6.10 -0.93 9.47
CA GLU A 193 -6.94 0.00 8.71
C GLU A 193 -8.43 -0.28 8.88
N GLU A 194 -8.87 -1.54 8.72
CA GLU A 194 -10.29 -1.88 8.69
C GLU A 194 -11.01 -1.62 10.04
N PRO A 195 -10.41 -1.88 11.22
CA PRO A 195 -10.91 -1.34 12.49
C PRO A 195 -11.03 0.19 12.54
N GLU A 196 -10.06 0.93 12.00
CA GLU A 196 -10.09 2.41 11.95
C GLU A 196 -11.22 2.92 11.05
N GLU A 197 -11.42 2.29 9.89
CA GLU A 197 -12.54 2.61 9.01
C GLU A 197 -13.88 2.27 9.66
N ALA A 198 -13.95 1.19 10.45
CA ALA A 198 -15.13 0.89 11.23
C ALA A 198 -15.42 1.98 12.28
N ILE A 199 -14.40 2.46 13.00
CA ILE A 199 -14.51 3.60 13.93
C ILE A 199 -15.01 4.84 13.22
N PHE A 200 -14.42 5.18 12.06
CA PHE A 200 -14.80 6.35 11.26
C PHE A 200 -16.27 6.26 10.78
N ALA A 201 -16.67 5.11 10.24
CA ALA A 201 -18.06 4.89 9.83
C ALA A 201 -19.04 5.04 11.01
N LEU A 202 -18.65 4.62 12.22
CA LEU A 202 -19.48 4.81 13.42
C LEU A 202 -19.61 6.27 13.84
N ASP A 203 -18.57 7.09 13.67
CA ASP A 203 -18.62 8.53 13.92
C ASP A 203 -19.63 9.25 13.00
N GLU A 204 -19.77 8.76 11.76
CA GLU A 204 -20.79 9.23 10.82
C GLU A 204 -22.18 8.62 11.07
N GLY A 205 -22.28 7.66 11.99
CA GLY A 205 -23.50 6.89 12.26
C GLY A 205 -23.81 5.82 11.22
N ASP A 206 -22.86 5.50 10.33
CA ASP A 206 -22.97 4.45 9.32
C ASP A 206 -22.57 3.07 9.89
N VAL A 207 -23.48 2.51 10.69
CA VAL A 207 -23.31 1.16 11.28
C VAL A 207 -23.11 0.08 10.22
N LYS A 208 -23.68 0.26 9.01
CA LYS A 208 -23.61 -0.75 7.96
C LYS A 208 -22.19 -0.85 7.39
N ASN A 209 -21.56 0.30 7.13
CA ASN A 209 -20.17 0.30 6.69
C ASN A 209 -19.23 -0.16 7.81
N ALA A 210 -19.49 0.20 9.06
CA ALA A 210 -18.72 -0.33 10.19
C ALA A 210 -18.75 -1.87 10.26
N GLN A 211 -19.91 -2.49 10.04
CA GLN A 211 -20.02 -3.96 9.95
C GLN A 211 -19.26 -4.53 8.75
N LYS A 212 -19.31 -3.87 7.60
CA LYS A 212 -18.53 -4.26 6.41
C LYS A 212 -17.04 -4.29 6.74
N PHE A 213 -16.48 -3.18 7.23
CA PHE A 213 -15.05 -3.07 7.56
C PHE A 213 -14.61 -4.07 8.64
N ALA A 214 -15.42 -4.26 9.70
CA ALA A 214 -15.16 -5.31 10.69
C ALA A 214 -15.05 -6.72 10.08
N TYR A 215 -15.93 -7.05 9.13
CA TYR A 215 -15.87 -8.33 8.41
C TYR A 215 -14.63 -8.41 7.51
N GLU A 216 -14.32 -7.35 6.79
CA GLU A 216 -13.14 -7.28 5.91
C GLU A 216 -11.85 -7.47 6.71
N GLY A 217 -11.65 -6.69 7.78
CA GLY A 217 -10.49 -6.80 8.68
C GLY A 217 -10.27 -8.21 9.22
N TYR A 218 -11.34 -8.85 9.74
CA TYR A 218 -11.23 -10.23 10.25
C TYR A 218 -10.70 -11.21 9.19
N TYR A 219 -11.19 -11.13 7.96
CA TYR A 219 -10.77 -12.06 6.91
C TYR A 219 -9.43 -11.68 6.27
N TYR A 220 -9.04 -10.39 6.22
CA TYR A 220 -7.68 -9.99 5.85
C TYR A 220 -6.66 -10.54 6.84
N TYR A 221 -6.93 -10.39 8.14
CA TYR A 221 -6.03 -10.87 9.20
C TYR A 221 -5.75 -12.38 9.07
N ARG A 222 -6.71 -13.19 8.61
CA ARG A 222 -6.49 -14.64 8.41
C ARG A 222 -5.38 -14.96 7.40
N THR A 223 -4.99 -14.03 6.54
CA THR A 223 -3.82 -14.16 5.65
C THR A 223 -2.51 -13.91 6.41
N LEU A 224 -2.51 -12.94 7.32
CA LEU A 224 -1.36 -12.60 8.17
C LEU A 224 -1.15 -13.61 9.31
N HIS A 225 -2.23 -14.23 9.81
CA HIS A 225 -2.21 -15.12 10.98
C HIS A 225 -1.06 -16.14 11.00
N PRO A 226 -0.75 -16.91 9.92
CA PRO A 226 0.35 -17.86 9.95
C PRO A 226 1.72 -17.22 10.22
N ALA A 227 1.94 -15.99 9.74
CA ALA A 227 3.19 -15.27 9.98
C ALA A 227 3.29 -14.78 11.44
N ILE A 228 2.17 -14.34 12.02
CA ILE A 228 2.09 -14.03 13.46
C ILE A 228 2.37 -15.27 14.29
N GLU A 229 1.77 -16.40 13.94
CA GLU A 229 1.98 -17.67 14.64
C GLU A 229 3.44 -18.14 14.54
N GLU A 230 4.06 -17.99 13.38
CA GLU A 230 5.47 -18.33 13.18
C GLU A 230 6.42 -17.45 14.01
N LYS A 231 6.18 -16.13 14.03
CA LYS A 231 7.09 -15.16 14.68
C LYS A 231 6.84 -14.98 16.17
N LEU A 232 5.58 -14.89 16.60
CA LEU A 232 5.18 -14.61 17.98
C LEU A 232 4.61 -15.83 18.72
N GLY A 233 4.27 -16.90 17.99
CA GLY A 233 3.69 -18.12 18.55
C GLY A 233 2.16 -18.16 18.48
N ALA A 234 1.63 -19.38 18.60
CA ALA A 234 0.20 -19.68 18.43
C ALA A 234 -0.72 -18.97 19.44
N GLU A 235 -0.22 -18.65 20.65
CA GLU A 235 -1.01 -17.92 21.65
C GLU A 235 -1.29 -16.50 21.20
N LYS A 236 -0.27 -15.77 20.74
CA LYS A 236 -0.40 -14.40 20.23
C LYS A 236 -1.21 -14.32 18.93
N ALA A 237 -1.03 -15.29 18.03
CA ALA A 237 -1.84 -15.36 16.82
C ALA A 237 -3.34 -15.62 17.11
N ALA A 238 -3.64 -16.47 18.09
CA ALA A 238 -5.01 -16.73 18.52
C ALA A 238 -5.64 -15.55 19.27
N GLU A 239 -4.84 -14.83 20.07
CA GLU A 239 -5.25 -13.57 20.72
C GLU A 239 -5.67 -12.54 19.66
N LEU A 240 -4.80 -12.26 18.69
CA LEU A 240 -5.13 -11.32 17.62
C LEU A 240 -6.32 -11.78 16.76
N LEU A 241 -6.50 -13.09 16.53
CA LEU A 241 -7.70 -13.60 15.86
C LEU A 241 -8.97 -13.33 16.66
N HIS A 242 -8.88 -13.43 17.99
CA HIS A 242 -10.00 -13.17 18.88
C HIS A 242 -10.38 -11.69 18.87
N GLU A 243 -9.40 -10.79 18.99
CA GLU A 243 -9.63 -9.34 18.93
C GLU A 243 -10.29 -8.93 17.60
N MET A 244 -9.82 -9.46 16.47
CA MET A 244 -10.44 -9.20 15.17
C MET A 244 -11.88 -9.73 15.06
N ASP A 245 -12.21 -10.84 15.73
CA ASP A 245 -13.59 -11.36 15.77
C ASP A 245 -14.47 -10.55 16.74
N GLU A 246 -13.91 -10.04 17.83
CA GLU A 246 -14.60 -9.19 18.79
C GLU A 246 -15.10 -7.90 18.13
N ILE A 247 -14.32 -7.27 17.25
CA ILE A 247 -14.76 -6.10 16.46
C ILE A 247 -16.02 -6.43 15.63
N LYS A 248 -16.09 -7.62 15.01
CA LYS A 248 -17.30 -8.06 14.32
C LYS A 248 -18.48 -8.23 15.27
N GLU A 249 -18.26 -8.82 16.44
CA GLU A 249 -19.33 -8.98 17.43
C GLU A 249 -19.84 -7.62 17.95
N ILE A 250 -18.94 -6.65 18.17
CA ILE A 250 -19.26 -5.30 18.61
C ILE A 250 -20.16 -4.60 17.57
N THR A 251 -19.75 -4.60 16.29
CA THR A 251 -20.50 -3.96 15.19
C THR A 251 -21.85 -4.62 14.89
N MET A 252 -22.01 -5.90 15.22
CA MET A 252 -23.26 -6.65 15.11
C MET A 252 -24.18 -6.51 16.35
N SER A 253 -23.72 -5.79 17.39
CA SER A 253 -24.48 -5.62 18.62
C SER A 253 -25.64 -4.62 18.46
N ASN A 254 -26.46 -4.49 19.51
CA ASN A 254 -27.53 -3.49 19.59
C ASN A 254 -27.10 -2.20 20.33
N LYS A 255 -25.79 -1.99 20.51
CA LYS A 255 -25.24 -0.81 21.18
C LYS A 255 -25.38 0.43 20.28
N SER A 256 -25.25 1.62 20.87
CA SER A 256 -25.18 2.86 20.08
C SER A 256 -23.83 2.98 19.37
N SER A 257 -23.77 3.71 18.25
CA SER A 257 -22.52 3.92 17.51
C SER A 257 -21.38 4.42 18.39
N GLU A 258 -21.64 5.35 19.30
CA GLU A 258 -20.64 5.84 20.26
C GLU A 258 -20.06 4.73 21.15
N MET A 259 -20.91 3.82 21.62
CA MET A 259 -20.46 2.74 22.51
C MET A 259 -19.71 1.66 21.72
N MET A 260 -20.13 1.38 20.48
CA MET A 260 -19.39 0.46 19.61
C MET A 260 -18.01 1.03 19.29
N LYS A 261 -17.94 2.33 18.99
CA LYS A 261 -16.69 3.03 18.71
C LYS A 261 -15.72 2.97 19.87
N GLU A 262 -16.16 3.37 21.08
CA GLU A 262 -15.32 3.32 22.29
C GLU A 262 -14.77 1.90 22.58
N GLU A 263 -15.55 0.86 22.27
CA GLU A 263 -15.10 -0.53 22.45
C GLU A 263 -14.14 -0.99 21.34
N ILE A 264 -14.38 -0.62 20.08
CA ILE A 264 -13.47 -0.94 18.96
C ILE A 264 -12.14 -0.20 19.14
N GLU A 265 -12.13 1.05 19.59
CA GLU A 265 -10.91 1.79 19.92
C GLU A 265 -10.05 1.02 20.94
N HIS A 266 -10.66 0.49 22.00
CA HIS A 266 -9.95 -0.32 23.00
C HIS A 266 -9.39 -1.62 22.42
N VAL A 267 -10.16 -2.30 21.56
CA VAL A 267 -9.70 -3.55 20.92
C VAL A 267 -8.56 -3.27 19.92
N LEU A 268 -8.63 -2.14 19.20
CA LEU A 268 -7.61 -1.70 18.26
C LEU A 268 -6.27 -1.40 18.94
N ASP A 269 -6.29 -0.86 20.17
CA ASP A 269 -5.06 -0.68 20.96
C ASP A 269 -4.32 -2.02 21.17
N GLU A 270 -5.05 -3.08 21.54
CA GLU A 270 -4.47 -4.43 21.75
C GLU A 270 -3.98 -5.06 20.44
N ILE A 271 -4.76 -4.93 19.36
CA ILE A 271 -4.36 -5.33 18.00
C ILE A 271 -3.03 -4.66 17.63
N THR A 272 -2.95 -3.35 17.83
CA THR A 272 -1.76 -2.56 17.49
C THR A 272 -0.54 -3.07 18.24
N LEU A 273 -0.64 -3.34 19.55
CA LEU A 273 0.47 -3.88 20.33
C LEU A 273 1.01 -5.21 19.77
N ILE A 274 0.12 -6.13 19.38
CA ILE A 274 0.53 -7.42 18.80
C ILE A 274 1.19 -7.22 17.44
N ILE A 275 0.65 -6.35 16.59
CA ILE A 275 1.25 -6.03 15.29
C ILE A 275 2.66 -5.44 15.45
N ARG A 276 2.90 -4.59 16.46
CA ARG A 276 4.25 -4.05 16.71
C ARG A 276 5.23 -5.08 17.22
N GLU A 277 4.78 -5.97 18.11
CA GLU A 277 5.60 -7.12 18.51
C GLU A 277 5.97 -7.97 17.29
N TYR A 278 5.03 -8.15 16.37
CA TYR A 278 5.25 -8.87 15.11
C TYR A 278 6.22 -8.14 14.19
N GLU A 279 6.24 -6.82 14.12
CA GLU A 279 7.24 -6.10 13.33
C GLU A 279 8.63 -6.24 13.93
N GLY A 280 8.73 -6.44 15.25
CA GLY A 280 9.99 -6.34 15.98
C GLY A 280 10.42 -4.89 16.18
N SER A 281 9.48 -3.95 15.99
CA SER A 281 9.63 -2.52 16.22
C SER A 281 9.79 -2.21 17.71
N ASP A 282 10.28 -1.02 18.03
CA ASP A 282 10.34 -0.56 19.40
C ASP A 282 8.93 -0.51 20.03
N SER A 283 8.67 -1.40 20.99
CA SER A 283 7.40 -1.46 21.72
C SER A 283 7.33 -0.44 22.87
N SER A 284 8.29 0.48 22.96
CA SER A 284 8.21 1.61 23.86
C SER A 284 7.05 2.53 23.48
N GLU A 285 6.60 3.35 24.42
CA GLU A 285 5.51 4.31 24.17
C GLU A 285 5.80 5.24 22.99
N ILE A 286 7.06 5.66 22.81
CA ILE A 286 7.43 6.53 21.69
C ILE A 286 7.55 5.77 20.37
N GLY A 287 7.97 4.50 20.41
CA GLY A 287 7.95 3.64 19.23
C GLY A 287 6.52 3.37 18.74
N LEU A 288 5.57 3.16 19.67
CA LEU A 288 4.15 3.04 19.33
C LEU A 288 3.59 4.29 18.65
N VAL A 289 3.95 5.48 19.17
CA VAL A 289 3.55 6.77 18.59
C VAL A 289 4.08 6.90 17.16
N LEU A 290 5.39 6.70 16.96
CA LEU A 290 6.05 6.85 15.67
C LEU A 290 5.51 5.87 14.63
N SER A 291 5.33 4.62 15.03
CA SER A 291 4.79 3.57 14.16
C SER A 291 3.32 3.81 13.84
N GLY A 292 2.55 4.35 14.80
CA GLY A 292 1.17 4.76 14.58
C GLY A 292 1.04 5.89 13.55
N ILE A 293 1.95 6.87 13.56
CA ILE A 293 2.00 7.93 12.53
C ILE A 293 2.39 7.32 11.18
N LYS A 294 3.44 6.48 11.15
CA LYS A 294 3.95 5.83 9.94
C LYS A 294 2.87 5.06 9.17
N ASP A 295 2.12 4.21 9.85
CA ASP A 295 1.09 3.38 9.19
C ASP A 295 0.00 4.23 8.54
N ARG A 296 -0.43 5.30 9.21
CA ARG A 296 -1.44 6.22 8.69
C ARG A 296 -0.91 7.07 7.54
N LEU A 297 0.37 7.43 7.55
CA LEU A 297 0.98 8.11 6.41
C LEU A 297 1.06 7.21 5.16
N ASN A 298 1.35 5.92 5.33
CA ASN A 298 1.27 4.96 4.22
C ASN A 298 -0.16 4.89 3.65
N LEU A 299 -1.18 4.83 4.52
CA LEU A 299 -2.59 4.85 4.12
C LEU A 299 -2.99 6.15 3.41
N VAL A 300 -2.53 7.30 3.90
CA VAL A 300 -2.76 8.60 3.25
C VAL A 300 -2.23 8.62 1.82
N GLU A 301 -1.03 8.07 1.57
CA GLU A 301 -0.49 7.97 0.20
C GLU A 301 -1.36 7.08 -0.68
N ILE A 302 -1.71 5.90 -0.16
CA ILE A 302 -2.43 4.86 -0.89
C ILE A 302 -3.85 5.30 -1.25
N GLU A 303 -4.62 5.82 -0.29
CA GLU A 303 -6.03 6.15 -0.53
C GLU A 303 -6.18 7.49 -1.26
N TYR A 304 -5.24 8.43 -1.09
CA TYR A 304 -5.30 9.67 -1.86
C TYR A 304 -5.07 9.46 -3.37
N LEU A 305 -4.26 8.45 -3.71
CA LEU A 305 -4.01 8.04 -5.09
C LEU A 305 -5.32 7.61 -5.79
N ASP A 306 -6.16 6.85 -5.10
CA ASP A 306 -7.46 6.38 -5.61
C ASP A 306 -8.55 7.45 -5.50
N ALA A 307 -8.44 8.34 -4.52
CA ALA A 307 -9.41 9.39 -4.26
C ALA A 307 -9.42 10.50 -5.31
N VAL A 308 -8.24 10.95 -5.78
CA VAL A 308 -8.10 12.19 -6.56
C VAL A 308 -7.39 11.98 -7.90
N THR A 309 -8.05 12.40 -8.98
CA THR A 309 -7.45 12.41 -10.32
C THR A 309 -7.69 13.77 -10.98
N ASN A 310 -6.62 14.39 -11.52
CA ASN A 310 -6.67 15.70 -12.19
C ASN A 310 -7.35 16.81 -11.36
N GLY A 311 -7.10 16.79 -10.04
CA GLY A 311 -7.68 17.74 -9.08
C GLY A 311 -9.19 17.64 -8.91
N GLN A 312 -9.76 16.47 -9.16
CA GLN A 312 -11.15 16.13 -8.87
C GLN A 312 -11.19 14.87 -8.00
N ILE A 313 -12.13 14.85 -7.06
CA ILE A 313 -12.44 13.64 -6.30
C ILE A 313 -13.15 12.67 -7.25
N VAL A 314 -12.54 11.53 -7.51
CA VAL A 314 -13.09 10.44 -8.33
C VAL A 314 -13.62 9.29 -7.48
N ASN A 315 -13.12 9.16 -6.24
CA ASN A 315 -13.68 8.28 -5.22
C ASN A 315 -13.84 9.06 -3.90
N GLN A 316 -15.08 9.16 -3.42
CA GLN A 316 -15.41 9.95 -2.23
C GLN A 316 -15.09 9.20 -0.94
N GLU A 317 -15.28 7.87 -0.92
CA GLU A 317 -14.97 6.99 0.23
C GLU A 317 -13.47 7.12 0.57
N GLU A 318 -12.61 6.87 -0.42
CA GLU A 318 -11.14 6.98 -0.30
C GLU A 318 -10.66 8.39 0.08
N TYR A 319 -11.38 9.44 -0.37
CA TYR A 319 -11.03 10.82 -0.01
C TYR A 319 -11.32 11.09 1.46
N ASP A 320 -12.46 10.61 1.96
CA ASP A 320 -12.86 10.79 3.34
C ASP A 320 -11.95 9.96 4.27
N GLU A 321 -11.57 8.74 3.86
CA GLU A 321 -10.56 7.90 4.51
C GLU A 321 -9.18 8.58 4.55
N THR A 322 -8.71 9.14 3.43
CA THR A 322 -7.46 9.92 3.40
C THR A 322 -7.46 11.03 4.45
N VAL A 323 -8.57 11.78 4.55
CA VAL A 323 -8.70 12.88 5.52
C VAL A 323 -8.70 12.33 6.95
N ALA A 324 -9.37 11.21 7.20
CA ALA A 324 -9.42 10.57 8.51
C ALA A 324 -8.02 10.09 8.97
N PHE A 325 -7.29 9.36 8.11
CA PHE A 325 -5.96 8.86 8.43
C PHE A 325 -4.97 10.00 8.69
N LEU A 326 -4.98 11.05 7.87
CA LEU A 326 -4.10 12.20 8.10
C LEU A 326 -4.47 12.94 9.39
N THR A 327 -5.76 13.12 9.68
CA THR A 327 -6.21 13.75 10.92
C THR A 327 -5.70 12.96 12.12
N LYS A 328 -5.83 11.63 12.11
CA LYS A 328 -5.36 10.78 13.20
C LYS A 328 -3.83 10.81 13.34
N ALA A 329 -3.09 10.81 12.23
CA ALA A 329 -1.63 10.98 12.25
C ALA A 329 -1.22 12.34 12.87
N SER A 330 -1.91 13.42 12.50
CA SER A 330 -1.71 14.76 13.09
C SER A 330 -2.04 14.78 14.59
N GLU A 331 -3.13 14.15 15.01
CA GLU A 331 -3.51 14.05 16.43
C GLU A 331 -2.48 13.28 17.26
N ILE A 332 -2.00 12.13 16.77
CA ILE A 332 -0.96 11.34 17.44
C ILE A 332 0.33 12.16 17.56
N PHE A 333 0.72 12.89 16.49
CA PHE A 333 1.89 13.76 16.52
C PHE A 333 1.71 14.89 17.54
N ASP A 334 0.59 15.62 17.52
CA ASP A 334 0.33 16.77 18.37
C ASP A 334 0.28 16.38 19.86
N ASP A 335 -0.37 15.25 20.20
CA ASP A 335 -0.44 14.74 21.57
C ASP A 335 0.93 14.32 22.13
N ASN A 336 1.91 14.05 21.24
CA ASN A 336 3.25 13.57 21.60
C ASN A 336 4.37 14.52 21.19
N GLN A 337 4.04 15.73 20.73
CA GLN A 337 4.99 16.67 20.14
C GLN A 337 6.15 17.00 21.08
N ASP A 338 5.87 17.23 22.36
CA ASP A 338 6.89 17.55 23.36
C ASP A 338 7.93 16.41 23.48
N ALA A 339 7.49 15.15 23.50
CA ALA A 339 8.36 13.99 23.61
C ALA A 339 9.21 13.79 22.34
N LEU A 340 8.61 14.00 21.16
CA LEU A 340 9.31 13.91 19.87
C LEU A 340 10.34 15.04 19.72
N MET A 341 10.00 16.25 20.16
CA MET A 341 10.92 17.41 20.19
C MET A 341 12.09 17.20 21.15
N GLU A 342 11.90 16.44 22.24
CA GLU A 342 13.00 16.06 23.14
C GLU A 342 13.97 15.07 22.49
N LEU A 343 13.50 14.20 21.59
CA LEU A 343 14.34 13.28 20.81
C LEU A 343 15.14 14.02 19.73
N SER A 344 14.45 14.73 18.84
CA SER A 344 15.07 15.55 17.79
C SER A 344 14.15 16.73 17.45
N PRO A 345 14.54 17.97 17.83
CA PRO A 345 13.76 19.16 17.49
C PRO A 345 13.61 19.37 15.97
N SER A 346 14.63 18.99 15.19
CA SER A 346 14.65 19.20 13.73
C SER A 346 13.68 18.25 13.03
N ASP A 347 13.78 16.95 13.32
CA ASP A 347 12.92 15.93 12.71
C ASP A 347 11.47 16.09 13.14
N ALA A 348 11.21 16.34 14.44
CA ALA A 348 9.86 16.58 14.93
C ALA A 348 9.24 17.84 14.30
N GLN A 349 10.00 18.93 14.15
CA GLN A 349 9.48 20.14 13.49
C GLN A 349 9.19 19.91 12.00
N THR A 350 10.05 19.17 11.31
CA THR A 350 9.85 18.84 9.89
C THR A 350 8.63 17.94 9.72
N LEU A 351 8.49 16.89 10.54
CA LEU A 351 7.34 15.99 10.53
C LEU A 351 6.02 16.76 10.74
N GLY A 352 5.95 17.60 11.77
CA GLY A 352 4.76 18.45 12.01
C GLY A 352 4.47 19.44 10.86
N SER A 353 5.51 19.96 10.20
CA SER A 353 5.33 20.85 9.04
C SER A 353 4.81 20.09 7.82
N ASN A 354 5.31 18.88 7.57
CA ASN A 354 4.86 18.01 6.48
C ASN A 354 3.39 17.62 6.66
N LEU A 355 2.96 17.27 7.88
CA LEU A 355 1.56 16.94 8.20
C LEU A 355 0.62 18.11 7.82
N ILE A 356 0.97 19.33 8.22
CA ILE A 356 0.22 20.55 7.87
C ILE A 356 0.20 20.80 6.35
N GLU A 357 1.31 20.55 5.65
CA GLU A 357 1.40 20.73 4.20
C GLU A 357 0.54 19.68 3.45
N MET A 358 0.53 18.43 3.92
CA MET A 358 -0.34 17.38 3.39
C MET A 358 -1.82 17.76 3.54
N GLU A 359 -2.24 18.30 4.69
CA GLU A 359 -3.61 18.76 4.91
C GLU A 359 -4.02 19.84 3.88
N GLN A 360 -3.11 20.75 3.54
CA GLN A 360 -3.34 21.80 2.54
C GLN A 360 -3.46 21.23 1.11
N ILE A 361 -2.59 20.28 0.76
CA ILE A 361 -2.60 19.59 -0.54
C ILE A 361 -3.89 18.80 -0.72
N ILE A 362 -4.28 17.99 0.28
CA ILE A 362 -5.52 17.19 0.26
C ILE A 362 -6.73 18.12 0.15
N SER A 363 -6.82 19.16 0.99
CA SER A 363 -7.93 20.11 0.97
C SER A 363 -8.10 20.81 -0.39
N SER A 364 -6.98 21.16 -1.03
CA SER A 364 -6.97 21.80 -2.35
C SER A 364 -7.11 20.83 -3.53
N LYS A 365 -7.14 19.52 -3.27
CA LYS A 365 -7.14 18.44 -4.26
C LYS A 365 -5.96 18.58 -5.24
N ASP A 366 -4.77 18.90 -4.73
CA ASP A 366 -3.57 19.04 -5.55
C ASP A 366 -3.00 17.65 -5.93
N SER A 367 -1.85 17.61 -6.61
CA SER A 367 -1.28 16.39 -7.19
C SER A 367 -0.93 15.33 -6.14
N THR A 368 -1.31 14.08 -6.42
CA THR A 368 -0.99 12.89 -5.61
C THR A 368 0.53 12.73 -5.40
N SER A 369 1.33 13.08 -6.41
CA SER A 369 2.80 13.08 -6.30
C SER A 369 3.36 14.02 -5.24
N LYS A 370 2.64 15.08 -4.84
CA LYS A 370 3.09 15.93 -3.73
C LYS A 370 2.85 15.27 -2.37
N ILE A 371 1.75 14.52 -2.23
CA ILE A 371 1.49 13.71 -1.04
C ILE A 371 2.57 12.64 -0.91
N SER A 372 2.83 11.87 -1.97
CA SER A 372 3.89 10.85 -1.99
C SER A 372 5.26 11.39 -1.53
N ILE A 373 5.67 12.57 -2.04
CA ILE A 373 6.92 13.22 -1.59
C ILE A 373 6.90 13.58 -0.09
N LEU A 374 5.79 14.10 0.43
CA LEU A 374 5.70 14.49 1.84
C LEU A 374 5.59 13.28 2.77
N VAL A 375 4.94 12.21 2.33
CA VAL A 375 4.91 10.93 3.03
C VAL A 375 6.32 10.37 3.12
N GLY A 376 7.06 10.24 2.01
CA GLY A 376 8.46 9.79 2.02
C GLY A 376 9.35 10.58 3.00
N LYS A 377 9.30 11.92 2.94
CA LYS A 377 10.02 12.79 3.89
C LYS A 377 9.64 12.53 5.34
N SER A 378 8.35 12.38 5.60
CA SER A 378 7.83 12.15 6.96
C SER A 378 8.24 10.77 7.48
N LEU A 379 8.24 9.74 6.63
CA LEU A 379 8.74 8.41 6.95
C LEU A 379 10.24 8.43 7.30
N ASN A 380 11.03 9.23 6.59
CA ASN A 380 12.44 9.45 6.93
C ASN A 380 12.61 10.14 8.29
N ASN A 381 11.85 11.22 8.56
CA ASN A 381 11.89 11.85 9.89
C ASN A 381 11.49 10.89 11.01
N ILE A 382 10.50 10.02 10.76
CA ILE A 382 10.09 8.97 11.70
C ILE A 382 11.24 7.98 11.94
N ALA A 383 11.90 7.49 10.90
CA ALA A 383 13.04 6.58 11.03
C ALA A 383 14.19 7.19 11.86
N ASN A 384 14.47 8.49 11.67
CA ASN A 384 15.44 9.22 12.49
C ASN A 384 15.01 9.27 13.97
N LEU A 385 13.75 9.62 14.23
CA LEU A 385 13.18 9.67 15.59
C LEU A 385 13.21 8.28 16.26
N GLU A 386 12.92 7.21 15.52
CA GLU A 386 13.01 5.83 16.01
C GLU A 386 14.44 5.48 16.41
N SER A 387 15.44 5.85 15.59
CA SER A 387 16.86 5.68 15.92
C SER A 387 17.25 6.39 17.22
N PHE A 388 16.81 7.63 17.42
CA PHE A 388 17.06 8.38 18.65
C PHE A 388 16.34 7.80 19.88
N ALA A 389 15.18 7.19 19.69
CA ALA A 389 14.43 6.50 20.75
C ALA A 389 15.10 5.21 21.25
N GLY A 390 16.12 4.72 20.54
CA GLY A 390 16.75 3.41 20.80
C GLY A 390 16.16 2.27 19.96
N GLY A 391 15.39 2.60 18.91
CA GLY A 391 14.94 1.66 17.89
C GLY A 391 16.13 1.05 17.16
N ALA A 392 16.18 -0.27 17.12
CA ALA A 392 17.27 -1.02 16.52
C ALA A 392 17.16 -1.00 14.99
N VAL A 393 17.72 0.03 14.35
CA VAL A 393 18.24 -0.08 12.99
C VAL A 393 19.63 0.53 12.97
N GLU A 394 20.63 -0.34 13.13
CA GLU A 394 22.03 -0.01 12.84
C GLU A 394 22.22 -0.13 11.32
N THR A 395 21.64 0.79 10.54
CA THR A 395 22.10 0.96 9.15
C THR A 395 23.37 1.78 9.21
N ASP A 396 24.46 1.22 8.72
CA ASP A 396 25.71 1.96 8.61
C ASP A 396 25.46 3.13 7.64
N ILE A 397 25.53 4.37 8.13
CA ILE A 397 25.32 5.57 7.30
C ILE A 397 26.24 5.60 6.08
N PHE A 398 27.37 4.88 6.12
CA PHE A 398 28.26 4.73 4.98
C PHE A 398 27.67 3.90 3.84
N GLU A 399 26.72 3.00 4.11
CA GLU A 399 25.98 2.27 3.08
C GLU A 399 25.11 3.22 2.25
N TYR A 400 24.43 4.19 2.89
CA TYR A 400 23.70 5.23 2.13
C TYR A 400 24.64 6.05 1.25
N PHE A 401 25.83 6.43 1.75
CA PHE A 401 26.81 7.10 0.89
C PHE A 401 27.24 6.24 -0.30
N ASP A 402 27.48 4.95 -0.09
CA ASP A 402 27.88 4.03 -1.16
C ASP A 402 26.78 3.85 -2.21
N GLU A 403 25.52 3.74 -1.78
CA GLU A 403 24.36 3.58 -2.66
C GLU A 403 24.07 4.86 -3.46
N ILE A 404 24.17 6.05 -2.84
CA ILE A 404 24.07 7.33 -3.56
C ILE A 404 25.15 7.42 -4.62
N GLU A 405 26.39 7.11 -4.27
CA GLU A 405 27.51 7.13 -5.22
C GLU A 405 27.25 6.17 -6.40
N TYR A 406 26.73 4.98 -6.13
CA TYR A 406 26.37 4.00 -7.15
C TYR A 406 25.26 4.52 -8.09
N LEU A 407 24.11 4.92 -7.54
CA LEU A 407 22.94 5.40 -8.29
C LEU A 407 23.26 6.62 -9.15
N LEU A 408 24.03 7.57 -8.61
CA LEU A 408 24.45 8.75 -9.36
C LEU A 408 25.37 8.37 -10.53
N ASN A 409 26.28 7.40 -10.37
CA ASN A 409 27.12 6.94 -11.47
C ASN A 409 26.31 6.18 -12.54
N GLU A 410 25.33 5.36 -12.14
CA GLU A 410 24.43 4.68 -13.08
C GLU A 410 23.54 5.69 -13.84
N ALA A 411 23.07 6.76 -13.17
CA ALA A 411 22.33 7.83 -13.81
C ALA A 411 23.15 8.52 -14.93
N LYS A 412 24.46 8.73 -14.74
CA LYS A 412 25.35 9.25 -15.81
C LYS A 412 25.32 8.34 -17.05
N VAL A 413 25.44 7.04 -16.83
CA VAL A 413 25.45 6.03 -17.90
C VAL A 413 24.11 6.02 -18.63
N ASN A 414 23.00 5.94 -17.89
CA ASN A 414 21.66 5.87 -18.46
C ASN A 414 21.27 7.15 -19.20
N TYR A 415 21.59 8.32 -18.64
CA TYR A 415 21.28 9.60 -19.29
C TYR A 415 22.06 9.76 -20.61
N ARG A 416 23.35 9.38 -20.65
CA ARG A 416 24.16 9.38 -21.88
C ARG A 416 23.63 8.41 -22.94
N ASN A 417 23.05 7.29 -22.53
CA ASN A 417 22.44 6.31 -23.42
C ASN A 417 21.06 6.73 -23.94
N GLY A 418 20.55 7.89 -23.50
CA GLY A 418 19.23 8.41 -23.90
C GLY A 418 18.08 7.91 -23.02
N ASN A 419 18.36 7.16 -21.95
CA ASN A 419 17.36 6.66 -21.01
C ASN A 419 17.07 7.73 -19.93
N ALA A 420 16.51 8.87 -20.34
CA ALA A 420 16.33 10.02 -19.46
C ALA A 420 15.37 9.76 -18.29
N GLN A 421 14.34 8.93 -18.49
CA GLN A 421 13.41 8.55 -17.42
C GLN A 421 14.11 7.69 -16.36
N LEU A 422 14.79 6.62 -16.76
CA LEU A 422 15.54 5.78 -15.83
C LEU A 422 16.60 6.57 -15.05
N ALA A 423 17.32 7.48 -15.72
CA ALA A 423 18.25 8.36 -15.03
C ALA A 423 17.55 9.30 -14.04
N PHE A 424 16.35 9.79 -14.37
CA PHE A 424 15.55 10.61 -13.47
C PHE A 424 15.10 9.83 -12.22
N ASP A 425 14.71 8.57 -12.41
CA ASP A 425 14.29 7.69 -11.32
C ASP A 425 15.49 7.38 -10.41
N GLN A 426 16.64 7.03 -10.99
CA GLN A 426 17.89 6.78 -10.24
C GLN A 426 18.35 7.98 -9.43
N VAL A 427 18.34 9.21 -9.97
CA VAL A 427 18.70 10.40 -9.17
C VAL A 427 17.63 10.76 -8.14
N SER A 428 16.38 10.33 -8.34
CA SER A 428 15.31 10.51 -7.36
C SER A 428 15.47 9.53 -6.21
N THR A 429 15.76 8.25 -6.47
CA THR A 429 16.12 7.22 -5.47
C THR A 429 17.39 7.60 -4.71
N ALA A 430 18.42 8.11 -5.40
CA ALA A 430 19.63 8.57 -4.75
C ALA A 430 19.36 9.70 -3.74
N TYR A 431 18.37 10.55 -4.00
CA TYR A 431 17.98 11.61 -3.08
C TYR A 431 17.02 11.10 -2.00
N LEU A 432 15.82 10.67 -2.40
CA LEU A 432 14.69 10.34 -1.53
C LEU A 432 14.96 9.11 -0.67
N ASP A 433 15.59 8.09 -1.23
CA ASP A 433 15.71 6.78 -0.56
C ASP A 433 17.07 6.62 0.12
N ASN A 434 17.99 7.59 -0.05
CA ASN A 434 19.34 7.49 0.49
C ASN A 434 19.87 8.79 1.09
N TYR A 435 19.99 9.88 0.32
CA TYR A 435 20.60 11.11 0.84
C TYR A 435 19.79 11.73 1.99
N GLU A 436 18.47 11.56 1.98
CA GLU A 436 17.59 11.96 3.09
C GLU A 436 17.99 11.34 4.44
N PHE A 437 18.57 10.12 4.46
CA PHE A 437 19.11 9.48 5.68
C PHE A 437 20.48 10.03 6.11
N VAL A 438 21.17 10.74 5.21
CA VAL A 438 22.47 11.40 5.47
C VAL A 438 22.28 12.83 5.99
N GLU A 439 21.18 13.50 5.64
CA GLU A 439 20.95 14.92 5.94
C GLU A 439 21.04 15.24 7.43
N GLY A 440 20.37 14.49 8.30
CA GLY A 440 20.38 14.72 9.75
C GLY A 440 21.80 14.65 10.34
N PRO A 441 22.49 13.49 10.23
CA PRO A 441 23.84 13.32 10.76
C PRO A 441 24.88 14.28 10.17
N LEU A 442 24.76 14.62 8.88
CA LEU A 442 25.62 15.62 8.25
C LEU A 442 25.30 17.03 8.75
N GLY A 443 24.03 17.35 8.92
CA GLY A 443 23.57 18.66 9.40
C GLY A 443 24.06 19.00 10.81
N GLU A 444 24.26 17.99 11.67
CA GLU A 444 24.84 18.16 13.00
C GLU A 444 26.31 18.62 12.98
N VAL A 445 27.07 18.20 11.96
CA VAL A 445 28.52 18.46 11.86
C VAL A 445 28.86 19.53 10.84
N ASP A 446 28.06 19.68 9.78
CA ASP A 446 28.25 20.62 8.68
C ASP A 446 26.92 20.92 7.94
N MET A 447 26.09 21.79 8.54
CA MET A 447 24.81 22.25 7.99
C MET A 447 24.92 22.93 6.62
N GLU A 448 26.03 23.63 6.34
CA GLU A 448 26.24 24.30 5.05
C GLU A 448 26.48 23.28 3.95
N LEU A 449 27.29 22.25 4.22
CA LEU A 449 27.54 21.16 3.29
C LEU A 449 26.28 20.31 3.06
N MET A 450 25.52 20.01 4.12
CA MET A 450 24.23 19.30 4.02
C MET A 450 23.27 20.00 3.07
N SER A 451 23.00 21.29 3.32
CA SER A 451 22.04 22.05 2.52
C SER A 451 22.50 22.24 1.08
N LYS A 452 23.82 22.34 0.86
CA LYS A 452 24.38 22.41 -0.49
C LYS A 452 24.07 21.14 -1.29
N ILE A 453 24.38 19.96 -0.74
CA ILE A 453 24.16 18.69 -1.43
C ILE A 453 22.66 18.43 -1.63
N GLU A 454 21.82 18.76 -0.64
CA GLU A 454 20.36 18.69 -0.74
C GLU A 454 19.84 19.48 -1.96
N ILE A 455 20.24 20.76 -2.09
CA ILE A 455 19.84 21.59 -3.23
C ILE A 455 20.37 21.02 -4.55
N ASP A 456 21.65 20.62 -4.58
CA ASP A 456 22.29 20.10 -5.78
C ASP A 456 21.60 18.81 -6.28
N MET A 457 21.19 17.91 -5.37
CA MET A 457 20.52 16.64 -5.69
C MET A 457 19.02 16.80 -5.92
N ARG A 458 18.29 17.41 -4.97
CA ARG A 458 16.83 17.51 -5.00
C ARG A 458 16.33 18.42 -6.11
N GLU A 459 17.00 19.55 -6.29
CA GLU A 459 16.51 20.62 -7.16
C GLU A 459 17.29 20.62 -8.46
N ASP A 460 18.60 20.90 -8.41
CA ASP A 460 19.36 21.23 -9.60
C ASP A 460 19.51 20.02 -10.55
N LEU A 461 20.02 18.89 -10.05
CA LEU A 461 20.23 17.70 -10.88
C LEU A 461 18.93 17.16 -11.48
N ARG A 462 17.88 17.05 -10.67
CA ARG A 462 16.55 16.58 -11.11
C ARG A 462 15.93 17.52 -12.13
N ASN A 463 16.06 18.84 -11.95
CA ASN A 463 15.58 19.82 -12.92
C ASN A 463 16.39 19.79 -14.23
N MET A 464 17.70 19.54 -14.16
CA MET A 464 18.52 19.41 -15.37
C MET A 464 18.07 18.24 -16.24
N ILE A 465 17.81 17.08 -15.63
CA ILE A 465 17.32 15.89 -16.35
C ILE A 465 15.91 16.15 -16.92
N LYS A 466 14.98 16.69 -16.14
CA LYS A 466 13.61 17.04 -16.61
C LYS A 466 13.62 18.02 -17.79
N ASN A 467 14.54 18.98 -17.77
CA ASN A 467 14.66 20.02 -18.80
C ASN A 467 15.52 19.60 -20.00
N ASN A 468 15.92 18.32 -20.08
CA ASN A 468 16.77 17.78 -21.13
C ASN A 468 18.09 18.57 -21.30
N ALA A 469 18.74 18.91 -20.18
CA ALA A 469 20.09 19.48 -20.19
C ALA A 469 21.06 18.54 -20.93
N SER A 470 22.18 19.07 -21.44
CA SER A 470 23.12 18.23 -22.18
C SER A 470 23.75 17.17 -21.27
N PRO A 471 24.11 15.98 -21.78
CA PRO A 471 24.74 14.95 -20.96
C PRO A 471 26.02 15.41 -20.25
N ASP A 472 26.78 16.32 -20.87
CA ASP A 472 28.00 16.87 -20.26
C ASP A 472 27.69 17.82 -19.09
N GLU A 473 26.54 18.52 -19.12
CA GLU A 473 26.09 19.36 -17.99
C GLU A 473 25.59 18.49 -16.83
N VAL A 474 24.79 17.45 -17.12
CA VAL A 474 24.30 16.51 -16.10
C VAL A 474 25.46 15.78 -15.42
N ASP A 475 26.43 15.31 -16.21
CA ASP A 475 27.63 14.67 -15.67
C ASP A 475 28.41 15.59 -14.74
N ALA A 476 28.56 16.86 -15.11
CA ALA A 476 29.29 17.84 -14.31
C ALA A 476 28.57 18.14 -12.97
N GLN A 477 27.24 18.20 -12.98
CA GLN A 477 26.46 18.36 -11.75
C GLN A 477 26.60 17.14 -10.84
N ILE A 478 26.53 15.93 -11.41
CA ILE A 478 26.74 14.70 -10.65
C ILE A 478 28.17 14.65 -10.05
N ASP A 479 29.19 15.06 -10.80
CA ASP A 479 30.56 15.10 -10.29
C ASP A 479 30.73 16.08 -9.12
N ILE A 480 30.00 17.21 -9.13
CA ILE A 480 29.98 18.16 -7.99
C ILE A 480 29.37 17.48 -6.77
N ILE A 481 28.20 16.85 -6.92
CA ILE A 481 27.51 16.15 -5.84
C ILE A 481 28.40 15.05 -5.25
N LEU A 482 29.04 14.22 -6.08
CA LEU A 482 29.94 13.16 -5.63
C LEU A 482 31.14 13.71 -4.83
N MET A 483 31.68 14.87 -5.22
CA MET A 483 32.77 15.52 -4.48
C MET A 483 32.34 16.02 -3.10
N ASP A 484 31.12 16.53 -3.00
CA ASP A 484 30.57 17.02 -1.74
C ASP A 484 30.15 15.87 -0.83
N LEU A 485 29.57 14.80 -1.37
CA LEU A 485 29.31 13.55 -0.66
C LEU A 485 30.61 12.95 -0.10
N ALA A 486 31.69 12.93 -0.88
CA ALA A 486 33.00 12.50 -0.41
C ALA A 486 33.62 13.42 0.67
N SER A 487 33.12 14.65 0.80
CA SER A 487 33.49 15.56 1.89
C SER A 487 32.62 15.32 3.11
N ALA A 488 31.31 15.12 2.91
CA ALA A 488 30.34 14.76 3.93
C ALA A 488 30.73 13.44 4.62
N LYS A 489 31.08 12.41 3.86
CA LYS A 489 31.53 11.10 4.36
C LYS A 489 32.75 11.17 5.31
N LYS A 490 33.54 12.25 5.28
CA LYS A 490 34.70 12.43 6.17
C LYS A 490 34.35 13.09 7.50
N VAL A 491 33.24 13.82 7.54
CA VAL A 491 32.82 14.62 8.70
C VAL A 491 31.65 13.97 9.43
N VAL A 492 30.82 13.22 8.71
CA VAL A 492 29.78 12.36 9.30
C VAL A 492 30.47 11.26 10.12
N PRO A 493 30.22 11.17 11.43
CA PRO A 493 30.79 10.12 12.25
C PRO A 493 30.16 8.75 11.94
N GLU A 494 30.95 7.67 12.01
CA GLU A 494 30.41 6.31 12.19
C GLU A 494 29.42 6.35 13.35
N PHE A 495 28.17 5.89 13.12
CA PHE A 495 27.11 5.80 14.13
C PHE A 495 27.61 4.90 15.28
N GLY A 496 28.33 5.51 16.22
CA GLY A 496 29.07 4.79 17.27
C GLY A 496 29.77 5.72 18.26
N THR A 497 30.10 6.97 17.88
CA THR A 497 30.71 7.94 18.82
C THR A 497 29.72 8.91 19.46
N ILE A 498 28.59 9.24 18.82
CA ILE A 498 27.58 10.15 19.38
C ILE A 498 26.65 9.40 20.34
N ALA A 499 26.19 8.19 19.98
CA ALA A 499 25.38 7.34 20.85
C ALA A 499 26.07 7.05 22.20
N VAL A 500 27.38 6.84 22.21
CA VAL A 500 28.16 6.62 23.45
C VAL A 500 28.31 7.89 24.30
N MET A 501 28.31 9.09 23.71
CA MET A 501 28.32 10.34 24.48
C MET A 501 26.95 10.72 25.04
N ILE A 502 25.86 10.41 24.34
CA ILE A 502 24.49 10.64 24.82
C ILE A 502 24.11 9.60 25.89
N LEU A 503 24.43 8.31 25.70
CA LEU A 503 24.17 7.25 26.70
C LEU A 503 24.77 7.54 28.09
N VAL A 504 25.94 8.21 28.16
CA VAL A 504 26.58 8.53 29.44
C VAL A 504 25.89 9.70 30.17
N VAL A 505 25.15 10.55 29.47
CA VAL A 505 24.35 11.64 30.08
C VAL A 505 22.93 11.16 30.42
N SER A 506 22.32 10.31 29.59
CA SER A 506 20.93 9.86 29.75
C SER A 506 20.71 8.89 30.92
N ILE A 507 21.71 8.06 31.27
CA ILE A 507 21.60 7.15 32.44
C ILE A 507 21.50 7.93 33.76
N ILE A 508 22.00 9.16 33.83
CA ILE A 508 21.88 10.00 35.05
C ILE A 508 20.50 10.68 35.12
N SER A 509 19.85 10.96 34.00
CA SER A 509 18.54 11.63 33.95
C SER A 509 17.36 10.68 34.14
N ILE A 510 17.43 9.42 33.68
CA ILE A 510 16.32 8.46 33.77
C ILE A 510 16.03 8.04 35.22
N VAL A 511 17.01 8.09 36.13
CA VAL A 511 16.76 7.82 37.57
C VAL A 511 16.04 8.99 38.27
N ALA A 512 15.92 10.16 37.64
CA ALA A 512 15.29 11.34 38.23
C ALA A 512 13.83 11.58 37.80
N ILE A 513 13.32 10.92 36.76
CA ILE A 513 11.99 11.18 36.19
C ILE A 513 11.08 9.94 36.35
N THR A 514 10.82 9.55 37.60
CA THR A 514 9.67 8.68 37.94
C THR A 514 8.58 9.44 38.69
N SER A 515 8.41 10.73 38.41
CA SER A 515 7.22 11.44 38.87
C SER A 515 6.81 12.54 37.91
N LYS A 516 5.69 12.30 37.22
CA LYS A 516 4.84 13.26 36.47
C LYS A 516 5.08 13.38 34.96
N SER A 517 4.55 12.42 34.24
CA SER A 517 3.58 12.66 33.16
C SER A 517 2.82 11.35 32.98
N ARG A 518 1.50 11.42 32.88
CA ARG A 518 0.72 10.35 32.26
C ARG A 518 0.69 10.74 30.80
N LEU A 519 1.51 10.09 29.99
CA LEU A 519 1.32 10.10 28.54
C LEU A 519 -0.02 9.38 28.25
N SER A 520 -0.68 9.84 27.19
CA SER A 520 -2.00 9.35 26.77
C SER A 520 -1.78 8.39 25.61
N LEU A 521 -1.99 7.09 25.85
CA LEU A 521 -1.97 6.04 24.82
C LEU A 521 -3.24 6.05 23.96
N ARG A 522 -3.79 7.22 23.58
CA ARG A 522 -4.90 7.25 22.61
C ARG A 522 -4.31 7.04 21.20
N ILE A 523 -3.96 5.79 20.91
CA ILE A 523 -3.46 5.36 19.59
C ILE A 523 -4.61 5.35 18.58
#